data_AF-A0A1F3BE78-F1
#
_entry.id   AF-A0A1F3BE78-F1
#
_cell.length_a   1.000
_cell.length_b   1.000
_cell.length_c   1.000
_cell.angle_alpha   90.00
_cell.angle_beta   90.00
_cell.angle_gamma   90.00
#
_symmetry.space_group_name_H-M   'P 1'
#
loop_
_entity.id
_entity.type
_entity.pdbx_description
1 polymer ?
#
loop_
_entity_poly.entity_id
_entity_poly.type
_entity_poly.pdbx_seq_one_letter_code
_entity_poly.pdbx_strand_id
1 'polypeptide(L)'
;MRRALWAGLLILALLAGPVFAQTSTTAIVAGQHVAGIRVGGNATEAVSAFGSLFNRAESRSGKYALYEWPLRPFVVIAEKESGRIVLLVVVLSDTYRTDRGNVTAGTERAGVESAYGREFTTEEDQTSVTLIYDSQGIAFDIGKVGALSGRVAQIIVFVPGQWKAITDGL
;
A
#
# COMPACT_ATOMS: atom_id res chain seq x y z
N MET A 1 -45.22 7.86 61.05
CA MET A 1 -45.56 6.41 61.04
C MET A 1 -45.58 5.94 59.60
N ARG A 2 -44.99 4.75 59.31
CA ARG A 2 -44.93 4.00 58.02
C ARG A 2 -44.06 4.66 56.93
N ARG A 3 -42.84 4.22 56.54
CA ARG A 3 -42.27 2.88 56.25
C ARG A 3 -43.27 2.03 55.45
N ALA A 4 -43.04 1.61 54.20
CA ALA A 4 -41.79 1.32 53.51
C ALA A 4 -42.03 0.94 52.02
N LEU A 5 -40.93 0.76 51.27
CA LEU A 5 -40.66 -0.39 50.35
C LEU A 5 -41.36 -0.36 48.96
N TRP A 6 -40.73 -0.50 47.78
CA TRP A 6 -39.53 -1.22 47.29
C TRP A 6 -39.06 -0.68 45.91
N ALA A 7 -37.76 -0.88 45.63
CA ALA A 7 -37.07 -1.29 44.38
C ALA A 7 -37.53 -0.72 43.02
N GLY A 8 -36.66 -0.30 42.11
CA GLY A 8 -35.22 -0.46 41.96
C GLY A 8 -34.91 -0.33 40.46
N LEU A 9 -33.84 0.35 40.08
CA LEU A 9 -33.22 0.15 38.78
C LEU A 9 -31.73 0.43 38.90
N LEU A 10 -30.97 -0.66 38.91
CA LEU A 10 -29.51 -0.68 38.84
C LEU A 10 -29.08 -0.33 37.40
N ILE A 11 -28.22 0.68 37.30
CA ILE A 11 -26.96 0.73 36.54
C ILE A 11 -26.96 0.13 35.12
N LEU A 12 -26.76 1.00 34.11
CA LEU A 12 -25.91 0.66 32.97
C LEU A 12 -25.01 1.87 32.64
N ALA A 13 -23.87 1.95 33.31
CA ALA A 13 -22.77 2.82 32.90
C ALA A 13 -22.20 2.22 31.61
N LEU A 14 -22.59 2.78 30.46
CA LEU A 14 -21.93 2.53 29.18
C LEU A 14 -20.49 3.01 29.29
N LEU A 15 -19.59 2.05 29.53
CA LEU A 15 -18.17 2.16 29.26
C LEU A 15 -18.00 2.37 27.75
N ALA A 16 -18.10 3.62 27.30
CA ALA A 16 -17.58 4.06 26.02
C ALA A 16 -16.05 4.04 26.10
N GLY A 17 -15.47 2.84 26.12
CA GLY A 17 -14.05 2.67 25.89
C GLY A 17 -13.73 3.14 24.46
N PRO A 18 -12.55 3.75 24.23
CA PRO A 18 -12.13 4.07 22.87
C PRO A 18 -12.00 2.78 22.09
N VAL A 19 -12.88 2.58 21.10
CA VAL A 19 -12.69 1.59 20.06
C VAL A 19 -11.46 2.04 19.30
N PHE A 20 -10.30 1.44 19.60
CA PHE A 20 -9.16 1.50 18.70
C PHE A 20 -9.63 0.85 17.40
N ALA A 21 -9.96 1.69 16.40
CA ALA A 21 -10.14 1.22 15.04
C ALA A 21 -8.87 0.45 14.68
N GLN A 22 -8.98 -0.87 14.54
CA GLN A 22 -7.93 -1.68 13.97
C GLN A 22 -7.79 -1.21 12.52
N THR A 23 -6.88 -0.26 12.30
CA THR A 23 -6.42 0.10 10.96
C THR A 23 -6.01 -1.22 10.31
N SER A 24 -6.74 -1.63 9.27
CA SER A 24 -6.54 -2.93 8.65
C SER A 24 -5.10 -3.02 8.19
N THR A 25 -4.31 -3.89 8.82
CA THR A 25 -2.87 -4.09 8.55
C THR A 25 -2.59 -4.59 7.13
N THR A 26 -3.65 -4.90 6.37
CA THR A 26 -3.63 -5.36 4.98
C THR A 26 -3.99 -4.26 3.98
N ALA A 27 -4.26 -3.03 4.43
CA ALA A 27 -4.68 -1.93 3.58
C ALA A 27 -3.51 -1.33 2.78
N ILE A 28 -3.79 -1.03 1.51
CA ILE A 28 -3.00 -0.19 0.62
C ILE A 28 -3.76 1.11 0.46
N VAL A 29 -3.13 2.24 0.77
CA VAL A 29 -3.74 3.56 0.61
C VAL A 29 -2.88 4.37 -0.35
N ALA A 30 -3.50 4.80 -1.45
CA ALA A 30 -2.86 5.54 -2.52
C ALA A 30 -2.11 6.78 -1.99
N GLY A 31 -0.87 6.98 -2.42
CA GLY A 31 -0.01 8.07 -1.98
C GLY A 31 0.48 8.04 -0.54
N GLN A 32 0.04 7.07 0.28
CA GLN A 32 0.20 7.14 1.73
C GLN A 32 0.95 5.97 2.33
N HIS A 33 0.43 4.74 2.23
CA HIS A 33 1.05 3.61 2.91
C HIS A 33 0.65 2.24 2.34
N VAL A 34 1.47 1.25 2.64
CA VAL A 34 1.26 -0.17 2.35
C VAL A 34 1.55 -0.95 3.62
N ALA A 35 0.60 -1.74 4.12
CA ALA A 35 0.80 -2.62 5.26
C ALA A 35 1.39 -1.91 6.51
N GLY A 36 0.96 -0.67 6.75
CA GLY A 36 1.45 0.17 7.85
C GLY A 36 2.75 0.94 7.55
N ILE A 37 3.45 0.65 6.46
CA ILE A 37 4.66 1.37 6.04
C ILE A 37 4.29 2.58 5.20
N ARG A 38 4.75 3.77 5.61
CA ARG A 38 4.36 5.04 5.01
C ARG A 38 5.33 5.49 3.91
N VAL A 39 4.77 5.98 2.81
CA VAL A 39 5.48 6.87 1.89
C VAL A 39 5.90 8.12 2.65
N GLY A 40 7.16 8.55 2.44
CA GLY A 40 7.81 9.65 3.15
C GLY A 40 8.33 9.29 4.54
N GLY A 41 8.01 8.09 5.06
CA GLY A 41 8.57 7.52 6.29
C GLY A 41 10.01 7.03 6.12
N ASN A 42 10.62 6.48 7.16
CA ASN A 42 12.00 5.99 7.10
C ASN A 42 12.07 4.52 6.67
N ALA A 43 13.00 4.17 5.79
CA ALA A 43 13.25 2.78 5.38
C ALA A 43 13.56 1.84 6.54
N THR A 44 14.09 2.35 7.66
CA THR A 44 14.30 1.54 8.87
C THR A 44 13.00 1.03 9.48
N GLU A 45 11.88 1.75 9.33
CA GLU A 45 10.55 1.30 9.77
C GLU A 45 10.13 0.04 9.00
N ALA A 46 10.39 0.01 7.68
CA ALA A 46 10.13 -1.17 6.86
C ALA A 46 11.03 -2.35 7.27
N VAL A 47 12.30 -2.11 7.56
CA VAL A 47 13.20 -3.15 8.09
C VAL A 47 12.72 -3.70 9.43
N SER A 48 12.25 -2.83 10.34
CA SER A 48 11.69 -3.26 11.61
C SER A 48 10.39 -4.07 11.43
N ALA A 49 9.53 -3.70 10.48
CA ALA A 49 8.25 -4.37 10.27
C ALA A 49 8.37 -5.68 9.48
N PHE A 50 9.19 -5.71 8.43
CA PHE A 50 9.29 -6.84 7.50
C PHE A 50 10.41 -7.81 7.86
N GLY A 51 11.37 -7.37 8.68
CA GLY A 51 12.48 -8.16 9.19
C GLY A 51 13.83 -7.80 8.55
N SER A 52 14.91 -8.35 9.10
CA SER A 52 16.28 -8.05 8.68
C SER A 52 16.77 -8.87 7.47
N LEU A 53 16.02 -9.87 7.03
CA LEU A 53 16.36 -10.67 5.85
C LEU A 53 15.86 -9.98 4.58
N PHE A 54 16.70 -9.11 4.02
CA PHE A 54 16.43 -8.38 2.77
C PHE A 54 17.70 -8.23 1.92
N ASN A 55 17.50 -8.10 0.62
CA ASN A 55 18.52 -7.65 -0.31
C ASN A 55 18.48 -6.12 -0.40
N ARG A 56 19.65 -5.50 -0.49
CA ARG A 56 19.78 -4.06 -0.74
C ARG A 56 20.60 -3.81 -2.00
N ALA A 57 20.04 -3.04 -2.91
CA ALA A 57 20.71 -2.62 -4.14
C ALA A 57 20.64 -1.10 -4.30
N GLU A 58 21.56 -0.54 -5.09
CA GLU A 58 21.50 0.87 -5.48
C GLU A 58 20.85 0.98 -6.87
N SER A 59 19.99 1.99 -7.05
CA SER A 59 19.44 2.35 -8.36
C SER A 59 20.53 2.75 -9.35
N ARG A 60 20.24 2.72 -10.66
CA ARG A 60 21.17 3.15 -11.71
C ARG A 60 21.67 4.58 -11.54
N SER A 61 20.81 5.48 -11.06
CA SER A 61 21.19 6.87 -10.78
C SER A 61 22.04 7.05 -9.53
N GLY A 62 22.14 6.03 -8.67
CA GLY A 62 22.75 6.11 -7.34
C GLY A 62 21.93 6.91 -6.31
N LYS A 63 20.78 7.50 -6.68
CA LYS A 63 19.95 8.32 -5.81
C LYS A 63 19.09 7.51 -4.84
N TYR A 64 18.73 6.30 -5.22
CA TYR A 64 17.83 5.44 -4.46
C TYR A 64 18.50 4.16 -3.99
N ALA A 65 18.05 3.68 -2.84
CA ALA A 65 18.31 2.34 -2.33
C ALA A 65 17.03 1.52 -2.45
N LEU A 66 17.14 0.34 -3.05
CA LEU A 66 16.07 -0.64 -3.19
C LEU A 66 16.25 -1.70 -2.12
N TYR A 67 15.16 -2.04 -1.43
CA TYR A 67 15.09 -3.05 -0.39
C TYR A 67 14.05 -4.09 -0.81
N GLU A 68 14.49 -5.35 -0.95
CA GLU A 68 13.64 -6.46 -1.37
C GLU A 68 13.69 -7.58 -0.35
N TRP A 69 12.52 -8.03 0.11
CA TRP A 69 12.42 -9.14 1.05
C TRP A 69 12.06 -10.42 0.30
N PRO A 70 12.98 -11.40 0.15
CA PRO A 70 12.74 -12.58 -0.68
C PRO A 70 11.56 -13.45 -0.20
N LEU A 71 11.16 -13.32 1.06
CA LEU A 71 10.05 -14.08 1.66
C LEU A 71 8.81 -13.23 1.92
N ARG A 72 8.76 -11.99 1.41
CA ARG A 72 7.63 -11.08 1.55
C ARG A 72 7.31 -10.45 0.19
N PRO A 73 6.05 -10.11 -0.08
CA PRO A 73 5.66 -9.54 -1.37
C PRO A 73 5.95 -8.04 -1.44
N PHE A 74 7.08 -7.56 -0.90
CA PHE A 74 7.37 -6.13 -0.77
C PHE A 74 8.71 -5.74 -1.37
N VAL A 75 8.66 -4.65 -2.14
CA VAL A 75 9.85 -3.86 -2.50
C VAL A 75 9.67 -2.46 -1.94
N VAL A 76 10.69 -1.93 -1.28
CA VAL A 76 10.72 -0.57 -0.75
C VAL A 76 11.84 0.18 -1.43
N ILE A 77 11.53 1.38 -1.92
CA ILE A 77 12.49 2.27 -2.54
C ILE A 77 12.57 3.53 -1.70
N ALA A 78 13.77 3.87 -1.28
CA ALA A 78 14.04 5.05 -0.47
C ALA A 78 15.17 5.89 -1.06
N GLU A 79 15.13 7.20 -0.83
CA GLU A 79 16.26 8.08 -1.08
C GLU A 79 17.49 7.60 -0.29
N LYS A 80 18.63 7.48 -0.96
CA LYS A 80 19.85 6.94 -0.38
C LYS A 80 20.38 7.82 0.76
N GLU A 81 20.30 9.14 0.61
CA GLU A 81 20.84 10.09 1.57
C GLU A 81 19.97 10.25 2.81
N SER A 82 18.66 10.41 2.62
CA SER A 82 17.71 10.70 3.70
C SER A 82 17.11 9.44 4.31
N GLY A 83 17.15 8.31 3.61
CA GLY A 83 16.44 7.08 3.97
C GLY A 83 14.92 7.20 3.84
N ARG A 84 14.40 8.28 3.24
CA ARG A 84 12.96 8.48 3.10
C ARG A 84 12.39 7.62 1.99
N ILE A 85 11.35 6.87 2.31
CA ILE A 85 10.63 6.01 1.37
C ILE A 85 9.93 6.90 0.35
N VAL A 86 10.16 6.65 -0.94
CA VAL A 86 9.51 7.36 -2.04
C VAL A 86 8.53 6.49 -2.80
N LEU A 87 8.72 5.16 -2.74
CA LEU A 87 7.89 4.19 -3.46
C LEU A 87 7.88 2.84 -2.72
N LEU A 88 6.71 2.22 -2.68
CA LEU A 88 6.40 0.92 -2.09
C LEU A 88 5.72 0.05 -3.14
N VAL A 89 6.14 -1.20 -3.29
CA VAL A 89 5.53 -2.15 -4.23
C VAL A 89 5.00 -3.35 -3.47
N VAL A 90 3.77 -3.76 -3.78
CA VAL A 90 3.24 -5.08 -3.45
C VAL A 90 3.31 -5.97 -4.69
N VAL A 91 4.08 -7.04 -4.59
CA VAL A 91 4.38 -7.93 -5.73
C VAL A 91 3.57 -9.23 -5.59
N LEU A 92 2.73 -9.54 -6.59
CA LEU A 92 2.07 -10.85 -6.76
C LEU A 92 1.34 -11.37 -5.50
N SER A 93 0.67 -10.48 -4.74
CA SER A 93 -0.02 -10.86 -3.50
C SER A 93 -1.47 -10.40 -3.49
N ASP A 94 -2.37 -11.33 -3.18
CA ASP A 94 -3.81 -11.11 -2.97
C ASP A 94 -4.18 -10.78 -1.51
N THR A 95 -3.22 -10.92 -0.60
CA THR A 95 -3.38 -10.63 0.84
C THR A 95 -3.66 -9.14 1.11
N TYR A 96 -3.03 -8.25 0.33
CA TYR A 96 -3.11 -6.81 0.51
C TYR A 96 -4.05 -6.20 -0.51
N ARG A 97 -4.91 -5.28 -0.07
CA ARG A 97 -5.93 -4.69 -0.94
C ARG A 97 -6.00 -3.19 -0.75
N THR A 98 -6.33 -2.49 -1.82
CA THR A 98 -6.59 -1.06 -1.76
C THR A 98 -7.81 -0.78 -0.91
N ASP A 99 -7.76 0.32 -0.17
CA ASP A 99 -8.89 0.89 0.56
C ASP A 99 -10.05 1.27 -0.39
N ARG A 100 -9.72 1.66 -1.62
CA ARG A 100 -10.66 1.98 -2.69
C ARG A 100 -10.85 0.80 -3.63
N GLY A 101 -12.06 0.25 -3.67
CA GLY A 101 -12.45 -0.78 -4.63
C GLY A 101 -11.88 -2.19 -4.36
N ASN A 102 -11.15 -2.40 -3.25
CA ASN A 102 -10.55 -3.68 -2.87
C ASN A 102 -9.66 -4.29 -3.96
N VAL A 103 -8.92 -3.45 -4.70
CA VAL A 103 -8.00 -3.90 -5.77
C VAL A 103 -6.83 -4.63 -5.12
N THR A 104 -6.53 -5.81 -5.66
CA THR A 104 -5.44 -6.68 -5.24
C THR A 104 -4.83 -7.42 -6.45
N ALA A 105 -3.75 -8.19 -6.27
CA ALA A 105 -3.22 -9.02 -7.36
C ALA A 105 -4.31 -9.96 -7.91
N GLY A 106 -4.37 -10.11 -9.23
CA GLY A 106 -5.42 -10.88 -9.93
C GLY A 106 -6.68 -10.06 -10.29
N THR A 107 -6.83 -8.84 -9.76
CA THR A 107 -7.92 -7.93 -10.15
C THR A 107 -7.81 -7.59 -11.63
N GLU A 108 -8.92 -7.64 -12.36
CA GLU A 108 -8.94 -7.26 -13.77
C GLU A 108 -8.77 -5.75 -13.93
N ARG A 109 -8.18 -5.33 -15.07
CA ARG A 109 -8.07 -3.92 -15.44
C ARG A 109 -9.37 -3.14 -15.26
N ALA A 110 -10.52 -3.71 -15.64
CA ALA A 110 -11.82 -3.07 -15.50
C ALA A 110 -12.17 -2.76 -14.02
N GLY A 111 -11.75 -3.62 -13.09
CA GLY A 111 -11.90 -3.39 -11.66
C GLY A 111 -11.05 -2.21 -11.17
N VAL A 112 -9.82 -2.08 -11.69
CA VAL A 112 -8.95 -0.93 -11.40
C VAL A 112 -9.57 0.36 -11.93
N GLU A 113 -10.04 0.37 -13.18
CA GLU A 113 -10.68 1.54 -13.80
C GLU A 113 -11.98 1.94 -13.08
N SER A 114 -12.77 0.96 -12.64
CA SER A 114 -13.97 1.22 -11.82
C SER A 114 -13.63 1.80 -10.46
N ALA A 115 -12.51 1.38 -9.87
CA ALA A 115 -12.07 1.88 -8.58
C ALA A 115 -11.50 3.30 -8.72
N TYR A 116 -10.51 3.51 -9.57
CA TYR A 116 -9.68 4.73 -9.61
C TYR A 116 -10.02 5.73 -10.71
N GLY A 117 -10.91 5.36 -11.63
CA GLY A 117 -11.28 6.17 -12.80
C GLY A 117 -10.50 5.77 -14.04
N ARG A 118 -10.74 6.47 -15.16
CA ARG A 118 -10.09 6.21 -16.45
C ARG A 118 -9.06 7.27 -16.83
N GLU A 119 -8.83 8.23 -15.93
CA GLU A 119 -7.84 9.29 -16.05
C GLU A 119 -6.51 8.79 -15.47
N PHE A 120 -5.75 8.08 -16.31
CA PHE A 120 -4.40 7.59 -16.01
C PHE A 120 -3.51 7.77 -17.23
N THR A 121 -2.20 7.80 -17.01
CA THR A 121 -1.21 7.58 -18.07
C THR A 121 -0.80 6.12 -18.09
N THR A 122 -0.21 5.68 -19.19
CA THR A 122 0.29 4.31 -19.32
C THR A 122 1.77 4.28 -19.65
N GLU A 123 2.48 3.37 -19.02
CA GLU A 123 3.79 2.92 -19.45
C GLU A 123 3.70 1.44 -19.81
N GLU A 124 4.48 1.02 -20.78
CA GLU A 124 4.34 -0.31 -21.38
C GLU A 124 5.71 -0.92 -21.59
N ASP A 125 5.89 -2.13 -21.07
CA ASP A 125 7.07 -2.95 -21.33
C ASP A 125 6.66 -4.27 -22.01
N GLN A 126 7.58 -5.24 -22.11
CA GLN A 126 7.28 -6.49 -22.81
C GLN A 126 6.27 -7.37 -22.06
N THR A 127 6.17 -7.25 -20.74
CA THR A 127 5.44 -8.21 -19.89
C THR A 127 4.21 -7.59 -19.23
N SER A 128 4.09 -6.26 -19.23
CA SER A 128 3.05 -5.53 -18.52
C SER A 128 2.68 -4.19 -19.17
N VAL A 129 1.53 -3.66 -18.75
CA VAL A 129 1.10 -2.27 -18.94
C VAL A 129 0.85 -1.68 -17.56
N THR A 130 1.59 -0.63 -17.20
CA THR A 130 1.40 0.09 -15.95
C THR A 130 0.32 1.16 -16.13
N LEU A 131 -0.74 1.11 -15.32
CA LEU A 131 -1.76 2.16 -15.24
C LEU A 131 -1.36 3.13 -14.12
N ILE A 132 -1.08 4.38 -14.46
CA ILE A 132 -0.46 5.35 -13.55
C ILE A 132 -1.47 6.43 -13.17
N TYR A 133 -1.88 6.45 -11.91
CA TYR A 133 -2.71 7.49 -11.31
C TYR A 133 -1.82 8.44 -10.51
N ASP A 134 -0.99 9.22 -11.23
CA ASP A 134 0.13 9.99 -10.66
C ASP A 134 -0.31 10.95 -9.55
N SER A 135 -1.37 11.73 -9.78
CA SER A 135 -1.93 12.66 -8.78
C SER A 135 -2.47 11.97 -7.53
N GLN A 136 -2.78 10.68 -7.61
CA GLN A 136 -3.25 9.86 -6.48
C GLN A 136 -2.09 9.12 -5.80
N GLY A 137 -0.89 9.07 -6.40
CA GLY A 137 0.25 8.35 -5.85
C GLY A 137 0.10 6.84 -5.87
N ILE A 138 -0.55 6.29 -6.91
CA ILE A 138 -0.72 4.84 -7.08
C ILE A 138 -0.63 4.43 -8.55
N ALA A 139 -0.05 3.26 -8.81
CA ALA A 139 0.00 2.64 -10.11
C ALA A 139 -0.23 1.12 -10.01
N PHE A 140 -0.64 0.52 -11.13
CA PHE A 140 -0.98 -0.89 -11.23
C PHE A 140 -0.32 -1.50 -12.45
N ASP A 141 0.54 -2.48 -12.25
CA ASP A 141 1.08 -3.26 -13.36
C ASP A 141 0.08 -4.32 -13.78
N ILE A 142 -0.42 -4.22 -15.00
CA ILE A 142 -1.33 -5.20 -15.60
C ILE A 142 -0.49 -6.15 -16.44
N GLY A 143 -0.49 -7.45 -16.10
CA GLY A 143 0.24 -8.45 -16.87
C GLY A 143 -0.29 -8.56 -18.30
N LYS A 144 0.60 -8.77 -19.27
CA LYS A 144 0.24 -9.05 -20.67
C LYS A 144 0.22 -10.54 -20.98
N VAL A 145 0.98 -11.33 -20.25
CA VAL A 145 1.25 -12.74 -20.55
C VAL A 145 1.10 -13.61 -19.31
N GLY A 146 0.96 -14.93 -19.53
CA GLY A 146 0.87 -15.91 -18.46
C GLY A 146 -0.42 -15.83 -17.65
N ALA A 147 -0.39 -16.37 -16.43
CA ALA A 147 -1.56 -16.49 -15.55
C ALA A 147 -2.19 -15.15 -15.12
N LEU A 148 -1.44 -14.05 -15.23
CA LEU A 148 -1.89 -12.70 -14.87
C LEU A 148 -2.16 -11.82 -16.09
N SER A 149 -2.29 -12.39 -17.29
CA SER A 149 -2.68 -11.63 -18.48
C SER A 149 -4.03 -10.91 -18.23
N GLY A 150 -4.04 -9.58 -18.44
CA GLY A 150 -5.18 -8.69 -18.20
C GLY A 150 -5.45 -8.37 -16.72
N ARG A 151 -4.58 -8.81 -15.80
CA ARG A 151 -4.80 -8.71 -14.35
C ARG A 151 -3.65 -7.98 -13.66
N VAL A 152 -3.95 -7.37 -12.53
CA VAL A 152 -2.97 -6.72 -11.66
C VAL A 152 -1.94 -7.76 -11.20
N ALA A 153 -0.68 -7.50 -11.49
CA ALA A 153 0.46 -8.26 -11.01
C ALA A 153 1.16 -7.55 -9.85
N GLN A 154 1.20 -6.21 -9.89
CA GLN A 154 1.82 -5.39 -8.86
C GLN A 154 0.99 -4.15 -8.56
N ILE A 155 1.03 -3.71 -7.31
CA ILE A 155 0.45 -2.44 -6.87
C ILE A 155 1.58 -1.57 -6.34
N ILE A 156 1.72 -0.38 -6.88
CA ILE A 156 2.82 0.53 -6.59
C ILE A 156 2.24 1.79 -5.94
N VAL A 157 2.69 2.12 -4.73
CA VAL A 157 2.30 3.34 -3.99
C VAL A 157 3.50 4.24 -3.88
N PHE A 158 3.36 5.51 -4.24
CA PHE A 158 4.48 6.45 -4.32
C PHE A 158 4.05 7.87 -3.95
N VAL A 159 5.02 8.77 -3.81
CA VAL A 159 4.73 10.19 -3.53
C VAL A 159 3.87 10.78 -4.66
N PRO A 160 2.67 11.32 -4.39
CA PRO A 160 1.79 11.84 -5.44
C PRO A 160 2.47 12.87 -6.35
N GLY A 161 2.27 12.71 -7.67
CA GLY A 161 2.82 13.60 -8.70
C GLY A 161 4.32 13.42 -8.96
N GLN A 162 4.92 12.34 -8.46
CA GLN A 162 6.38 12.09 -8.56
C GLN A 162 6.72 10.83 -9.36
N TRP A 163 5.77 10.19 -10.06
CA TRP A 163 6.01 8.94 -10.77
C TRP A 163 7.29 9.00 -11.63
N LYS A 164 7.33 9.93 -12.60
CA LYS A 164 8.46 10.08 -13.53
C LYS A 164 9.77 10.43 -12.82
N ALA A 165 9.73 11.36 -11.86
CA ALA A 165 10.92 11.78 -11.13
C ALA A 165 11.57 10.61 -10.35
N ILE A 166 10.75 9.69 -9.87
CA ILE A 166 11.21 8.47 -9.20
C ILE A 166 11.71 7.46 -10.23
N THR A 167 10.85 7.05 -11.19
CA THR A 167 11.11 5.91 -12.08
C THR A 167 12.22 6.15 -13.10
N ASP A 168 12.42 7.39 -13.56
CA ASP A 168 13.54 7.73 -14.45
C ASP A 168 14.91 7.56 -13.76
N GLY A 169 14.94 7.55 -12.42
CA GLY A 169 16.16 7.39 -11.62
C GLY A 169 16.42 5.96 -11.13
N LEU A 170 15.49 5.02 -11.33
CA LEU A 170 15.65 3.62 -10.93
C LEU A 170 16.55 2.87 -11.91
#